data_AF-A0A7J7UVT1-F1
#
_entry.id   AF-A0A7J7UVT1-F1
#
_cell.length_a   1.000
_cell.length_b   1.000
_cell.length_c   1.000
_cell.angle_alpha   90.00
_cell.angle_beta   90.00
_cell.angle_gamma   90.00
#
_symmetry.space_group_name_H-M   'P 1'
#
loop_
_entity.id
_entity.type
_entity.pdbx_description
1 polymer ?
#
loop_
_entity_poly.entity_id
_entity_poly.type
_entity_poly.pdbx_seq_one_letter_code
_entity_poly.pdbx_strand_id
1 'polypeptide(L)'
;MEQASPSGKPVQITVTDGYDLKCFKGDSPVTFIRAEFNQVVLGDSAKITVSPEGSAKYNFTSSFELNPEGGITLDDLAHKPVFLTVTEVLPKEKKQKDEKTLTLGQAVVDLLPLVEGESSFEMMVPLHPVPGSPLEALQSGVKQCSLQVKISVVEPLLTAAQILESNLLKVTLEAAYSVPEAFIPVGPVQNYMVGLQVPLVGEKDCPIFFKNGTLNGNHAEAKACYERTISFVVDASEMHFIFLRLGHIYLEEKQYEKAKRTYLQACKQSPSCLTWLGLGIACYRLEEITEAEDALSEANALNNYNAEVWAYLALVSLKAGRQLEAEQAYKYTMKLKLKDEALLAEIHMLQETVGFGNPSF
;
A
#
# COMPACT_ATOMS: atom_id res chain seq x y z
N MET A 1 -2.59 -30.91 26.06
CA MET A 1 -3.81 -30.07 26.11
C MET A 1 -3.63 -29.12 27.28
N GLU A 2 -2.96 -28.00 27.06
CA GLU A 2 -3.05 -26.87 27.98
C GLU A 2 -4.37 -26.16 27.68
N GLN A 3 -5.28 -26.16 28.66
CA GLN A 3 -6.46 -25.31 28.63
C GLN A 3 -6.00 -23.87 28.79
N ALA A 4 -5.90 -23.14 27.68
CA ALA A 4 -5.81 -21.69 27.72
C ALA A 4 -7.10 -21.13 28.33
N SER A 5 -6.98 -20.32 29.37
CA SER A 5 -8.11 -19.59 29.96
C SER A 5 -8.72 -18.63 28.92
N PRO A 6 -10.06 -18.45 28.89
CA PRO A 6 -10.74 -17.53 27.97
C PRO A 6 -10.66 -16.09 28.48
N SER A 7 -9.48 -15.66 28.93
CA SER A 7 -9.21 -14.32 29.41
C SER A 7 -8.60 -13.51 28.28
N GLY A 8 -9.27 -12.44 27.86
CA GLY A 8 -8.76 -11.53 26.84
C GLY A 8 -7.35 -11.03 27.17
N LYS A 9 -6.54 -10.80 26.13
CA LYS A 9 -5.18 -10.28 26.29
C LYS A 9 -5.25 -8.74 26.37
N PRO A 10 -4.97 -8.10 27.51
CA PRO A 10 -5.07 -6.64 27.62
C PRO A 10 -3.92 -5.95 26.90
N VAL A 11 -4.25 -5.01 26.02
CA VAL A 11 -3.30 -4.08 25.39
C VAL A 11 -3.35 -2.79 26.19
N GLN A 12 -2.22 -2.39 26.77
CA GLN A 12 -2.10 -1.16 27.55
C GLN A 12 -1.49 -0.04 26.70
N ILE A 13 -2.14 1.12 26.74
CA ILE A 13 -1.71 2.37 26.09
C ILE A 13 -1.42 3.37 27.19
N THR A 14 -0.16 3.78 27.31
CA THR A 14 0.27 4.75 28.32
C THR A 14 0.83 5.99 27.65
N VAL A 15 0.22 7.14 27.92
CA VAL A 15 0.77 8.44 27.56
C VAL A 15 1.51 8.99 28.76
N THR A 16 2.84 9.08 28.68
CA THR A 16 3.68 9.53 29.80
C THR A 16 3.77 11.05 29.81
N ASP A 17 4.16 11.63 28.68
CA ASP A 17 4.52 13.04 28.56
C ASP A 17 3.94 13.66 27.26
N GLY A 18 3.68 14.96 27.29
CA GLY A 18 3.39 15.76 26.12
C GLY A 18 4.33 16.96 26.04
N TYR A 19 4.68 17.38 24.83
CA TYR A 19 5.69 18.39 24.57
C TYR A 19 5.19 19.47 23.61
N ASP A 20 5.74 20.68 23.79
CA ASP A 20 5.46 21.88 23.00
C ASP A 20 3.95 22.25 22.93
N LEU A 21 3.16 21.93 23.97
CA LEU A 21 1.69 22.10 24.01
C LEU A 21 1.22 23.56 24.25
N LYS A 22 2.02 24.57 23.92
CA LYS A 22 1.69 25.97 24.21
C LYS A 22 0.66 26.51 23.22
N CYS A 23 -0.54 26.82 23.71
CA CYS A 23 -1.58 27.46 22.91
C CYS A 23 -1.59 28.99 23.08
N PHE A 24 -2.03 29.70 22.04
CA PHE A 24 -1.85 31.13 21.79
C PHE A 24 -2.39 32.12 22.86
N LYS A 25 -3.12 31.68 23.89
CA LYS A 25 -3.78 32.57 24.87
C LYS A 25 -3.87 31.98 26.29
N GLY A 26 -2.74 31.76 26.95
CA GLY A 26 -2.69 31.50 28.39
C GLY A 26 -1.29 31.16 28.87
N ASP A 27 -0.88 31.69 30.03
CA ASP A 27 0.44 31.41 30.61
C ASP A 27 0.59 29.95 31.09
N SER A 28 -0.53 29.21 31.22
CA SER A 28 -0.57 27.82 31.70
C SER A 28 -1.86 27.09 31.27
N PRO A 29 -1.95 26.62 30.01
CA PRO A 29 -3.13 25.90 29.55
C PRO A 29 -3.32 24.61 30.36
N VAL A 30 -4.59 24.24 30.58
CA VAL A 30 -4.95 22.98 31.23
C VAL A 30 -5.44 22.02 30.16
N THR A 31 -4.79 20.87 30.02
CA THR A 31 -5.06 19.91 28.95
C THR A 31 -5.40 18.53 29.50
N PHE A 32 -6.17 17.75 28.75
CA PHE A 32 -6.37 16.33 28.99
C PHE A 32 -6.34 15.56 27.67
N ILE A 33 -6.12 14.25 27.77
CA ILE A 33 -6.01 13.35 26.64
C ILE A 33 -7.18 12.38 26.67
N ARG A 34 -7.85 12.22 25.53
CA ARG A 34 -8.82 11.16 25.30
C ARG A 34 -8.18 10.07 24.43
N ALA A 35 -8.22 8.83 24.90
CA ALA A 35 -7.80 7.68 24.10
C ALA A 35 -9.02 7.00 23.47
N GLU A 36 -8.94 6.71 22.17
CA GLU A 36 -9.99 6.05 21.40
C GLU A 36 -9.37 4.95 20.54
N PHE A 37 -10.05 3.81 20.46
CA PHE A 37 -9.69 2.73 19.56
C PHE A 37 -10.96 2.11 18.99
N ASN A 38 -10.97 1.84 17.68
CA ASN A 38 -12.11 1.24 16.99
C ASN A 38 -13.44 2.00 17.25
N GLN A 39 -13.39 3.34 17.22
CA GLN A 39 -14.51 4.25 17.52
C GLN A 39 -15.07 4.18 18.95
N VAL A 40 -14.41 3.45 19.85
CA VAL A 40 -14.77 3.35 21.26
C VAL A 40 -13.81 4.20 22.09
N VAL A 41 -14.37 5.04 22.96
CA VAL A 41 -13.60 5.81 23.94
C VAL A 41 -13.09 4.87 25.02
N LEU A 42 -11.77 4.77 25.14
CA LEU A 42 -11.11 3.93 26.16
C LEU A 42 -11.01 4.66 27.51
N GLY A 43 -10.89 5.99 27.48
CA GLY A 43 -10.89 6.82 28.68
C GLY A 43 -10.30 8.21 28.47
N ASP A 44 -10.44 9.04 29.50
CA ASP A 44 -9.87 10.38 29.58
C ASP A 44 -8.80 10.44 30.67
N SER A 45 -7.70 11.13 30.40
CA SER A 45 -6.70 11.45 31.41
C SER A 45 -7.23 12.44 32.45
N ALA A 46 -6.52 12.54 33.56
CA ALA A 46 -6.66 13.70 34.42
C ALA A 46 -6.34 14.99 33.64
N LYS A 47 -6.93 16.10 34.07
CA LYS A 47 -6.60 17.44 33.57
C LYS A 47 -5.27 17.87 34.16
N ILE A 48 -4.31 18.18 33.31
CA ILE A 48 -2.94 18.54 33.68
C ILE A 48 -2.66 19.96 33.23
N THR A 49 -2.06 20.76 34.13
CA THR A 49 -1.54 22.08 33.77
C THR A 49 -0.22 21.92 33.01
N VAL A 50 -0.15 22.49 31.81
CA VAL A 50 1.06 22.50 30.99
C VAL A 50 2.08 23.46 31.62
N SER A 51 3.35 23.04 31.65
CA SER A 51 4.45 23.83 32.21
C SER A 51 4.76 25.06 31.36
N PRO A 52 5.45 26.09 31.92
CA PRO A 52 5.90 27.25 31.17
C PRO A 52 6.82 26.91 30.00
N GLU A 53 7.44 25.73 29.98
CA GLU A 53 8.26 25.20 28.89
C GLU A 53 7.43 24.47 27.83
N GLY A 54 6.14 24.23 28.07
CA GLY A 54 5.22 23.56 27.15
C GLY A 54 5.13 22.05 27.36
N SER A 55 5.62 21.53 28.50
CA SER A 55 5.60 20.10 28.81
C SER A 55 4.48 19.75 29.79
N ALA A 56 3.89 18.57 29.67
CA ALA A 56 2.87 18.06 30.58
C ALA A 56 3.10 16.57 30.86
N LYS A 57 3.03 16.17 32.13
CA LYS A 57 3.14 14.75 32.54
C LYS A 57 1.76 14.19 32.78
N TYR A 58 1.29 13.34 31.88
CA TYR A 58 -0.04 12.75 31.96
C TYR A 58 -0.05 11.48 32.81
N ASN A 59 0.94 10.60 32.64
CA ASN A 59 0.98 9.26 33.24
C ASN A 59 -0.38 8.55 33.12
N PHE A 60 -1.02 8.70 31.95
CA PHE A 60 -2.36 8.22 31.71
C PHE A 60 -2.29 6.86 31.02
N THR A 61 -2.86 5.83 31.66
CA THR A 61 -2.96 4.49 31.08
C THR A 61 -4.41 4.17 30.78
N SER A 62 -4.67 3.72 29.56
CA SER A 62 -5.93 3.12 29.13
C SER A 62 -5.65 1.74 28.53
N SER A 63 -6.69 0.92 28.37
CA SER A 63 -6.52 -0.41 27.81
C SER A 63 -7.78 -0.90 27.11
N PHE A 64 -7.60 -1.84 26.21
CA PHE A 64 -8.67 -2.67 25.65
C PHE A 64 -8.25 -4.14 25.66
N GLU A 65 -9.22 -5.05 25.57
CA GLU A 65 -8.97 -6.49 25.59
C GLU A 65 -9.07 -7.09 24.20
N LEU A 66 -8.05 -7.87 23.82
CA LEU A 66 -8.01 -8.62 22.58
C LEU A 66 -8.62 -10.00 22.79
N ASN A 67 -9.63 -10.32 22.00
CA ASN A 67 -10.42 -11.54 22.12
C ASN A 67 -10.52 -12.24 20.76
N PRO A 68 -9.88 -13.42 20.59
CA PRO A 68 -9.91 -14.18 19.34
C PRO A 68 -11.31 -14.66 18.93
N GLU A 69 -12.21 -14.86 19.90
CA GLU A 69 -13.55 -15.40 19.70
C GLU A 69 -14.62 -14.32 19.41
N GLY A 70 -14.23 -13.04 19.43
CA GLY A 70 -15.11 -11.91 19.11
C GLY A 70 -14.78 -10.64 19.88
N GLY A 71 -15.11 -9.47 19.33
CA GLY A 71 -14.72 -8.17 19.88
C GLY A 71 -13.56 -7.57 19.09
N ILE A 72 -12.51 -7.13 19.79
CA ILE A 72 -11.28 -6.63 19.16
C ILE A 72 -10.37 -7.81 18.82
N THR A 73 -10.10 -8.00 17.53
CA THR A 73 -9.26 -9.10 17.02
C THR A 73 -7.86 -8.61 16.65
N LEU A 74 -6.97 -9.54 16.29
CA LEU A 74 -5.64 -9.20 15.75
C LEU A 74 -5.72 -8.37 14.46
N ASP A 75 -6.73 -8.62 13.62
CA ASP A 75 -6.95 -7.87 12.38
C ASP A 75 -7.25 -6.38 12.66
N ASP A 76 -7.98 -6.10 13.75
CA ASP A 76 -8.24 -4.72 14.18
C ASP A 76 -6.93 -4.00 14.54
N LEU A 77 -5.98 -4.67 15.18
CA LEU A 77 -4.67 -4.08 15.51
C LEU A 77 -3.85 -3.78 14.26
N ALA A 78 -3.93 -4.64 13.25
CA ALA A 78 -3.17 -4.48 12.01
C ALA A 78 -3.70 -3.34 11.13
N HIS A 79 -4.97 -2.93 11.28
CA HIS A 79 -5.64 -2.02 10.34
C HIS A 79 -6.23 -0.75 10.97
N LYS A 80 -6.34 -0.69 12.30
CA LYS A 80 -6.92 0.46 13.01
C LYS A 80 -5.90 1.06 13.97
N PRO A 81 -5.62 2.36 13.87
CA PRO A 81 -4.75 3.00 14.85
C PRO A 81 -5.50 3.33 16.15
N VAL A 82 -4.72 3.58 17.19
CA VAL A 82 -5.21 4.26 18.40
C VAL A 82 -5.15 5.76 18.17
N PHE A 83 -6.22 6.44 18.52
CA PHE A 83 -6.29 7.90 18.47
C PHE A 83 -6.13 8.50 19.86
N LEU A 84 -5.27 9.51 19.96
CA LEU A 84 -5.06 10.28 21.18
C LEU A 84 -5.41 11.74 20.89
N THR A 85 -6.54 12.21 21.43
CA THR A 85 -7.03 13.56 21.21
C THR A 85 -6.65 14.44 22.39
N VAL A 86 -5.87 15.50 22.16
CA VAL A 86 -5.48 16.47 23.19
C VAL A 86 -6.47 17.62 23.17
N THR A 87 -7.05 17.90 24.33
CA THR A 87 -8.07 18.94 24.49
C THR A 87 -7.66 19.91 25.58
N GLU A 88 -7.68 21.21 25.26
CA GLU A 88 -7.51 22.30 26.20
C GLU A 88 -8.85 22.64 26.87
N VAL A 89 -8.79 22.86 28.17
CA VAL A 89 -9.90 23.32 29.00
C VAL A 89 -9.81 24.84 29.11
N LEU A 90 -10.80 25.53 28.57
CA LEU A 90 -10.84 26.99 28.60
C LEU A 90 -11.31 27.50 29.98
N PRO A 91 -10.79 28.63 30.46
CA PRO A 91 -11.20 29.22 31.74
C PRO A 91 -12.71 29.47 31.78
N LYS A 92 -13.36 29.05 32.88
CA LYS A 92 -14.80 29.32 33.08
C LYS A 92 -15.05 30.83 33.27
N GLU A 93 -15.86 31.40 32.39
CA GLU A 93 -16.41 32.75 32.58
C GLU A 93 -17.55 32.74 33.61
N LYS A 94 -17.68 33.82 34.41
CA LYS A 94 -18.64 33.96 35.53
C LYS A 94 -20.13 33.71 35.20
N LYS A 95 -20.50 33.51 33.92
CA LYS A 95 -21.89 33.28 33.45
C LYS A 95 -22.12 31.92 32.76
N GLN A 96 -21.10 31.08 32.58
CA GLN A 96 -21.26 29.80 31.87
C GLN A 96 -21.47 28.65 32.86
N LYS A 97 -22.48 27.80 32.57
CA LYS A 97 -22.81 26.62 33.36
C LYS A 97 -21.87 25.45 33.03
N ASP A 98 -21.51 25.33 31.75
CA ASP A 98 -20.66 24.25 31.22
C ASP A 98 -19.23 24.73 30.95
N GLU A 99 -18.28 23.82 31.08
CA GLU A 99 -16.87 24.06 30.81
C GLU A 99 -16.62 24.02 29.31
N LYS A 100 -16.08 25.10 28.75
CA LYS A 100 -15.70 25.12 27.34
C LYS A 100 -14.38 24.41 27.15
N THR A 101 -14.32 23.59 26.11
CA THR A 101 -13.11 22.88 25.71
C THR A 101 -12.75 23.20 24.27
N LEU A 102 -11.46 23.11 23.94
CA LEU A 102 -10.92 23.35 22.62
C LEU A 102 -9.98 22.21 22.24
N THR A 103 -10.28 21.51 21.14
CA THR A 103 -9.41 20.43 20.67
C THR A 103 -8.16 21.02 20.03
N LEU A 104 -6.99 20.64 20.56
CA LEU A 104 -5.70 21.10 20.05
C LEU A 104 -5.25 20.26 18.87
N GLY A 105 -5.44 18.96 18.94
CA GLY A 105 -5.05 18.08 17.87
C GLY A 105 -5.21 16.62 18.24
N GLN A 106 -4.82 15.78 17.30
CA GLN A 106 -4.94 14.34 17.41
C GLN A 106 -3.61 13.69 17.02
N ALA A 107 -3.16 12.75 17.83
CA ALA A 107 -2.03 11.89 17.52
C ALA A 107 -2.54 10.49 17.20
N VAL A 108 -1.79 9.80 16.35
CA VAL A 108 -2.12 8.46 15.84
C VAL A 108 -1.01 7.52 16.28
N VAL A 109 -1.37 6.40 16.91
CA VAL A 109 -0.43 5.38 17.37
C VAL A 109 -0.72 4.08 16.63
N ASP A 110 0.31 3.55 15.96
CA ASP A 110 0.26 2.27 15.25
C ASP A 110 0.57 1.11 16.23
N LEU A 111 -0.22 0.04 16.13
CA LEU A 111 -0.08 -1.17 16.95
C LEU A 111 0.66 -2.30 16.21
N LEU A 112 1.10 -2.07 14.97
CA LEU A 112 1.81 -3.05 14.14
C LEU A 112 3.00 -3.75 14.84
N PRO A 113 3.83 -3.08 15.67
CA PRO A 113 4.92 -3.78 16.35
C PRO A 113 4.44 -4.92 17.27
N LEU A 114 3.22 -4.84 17.83
CA LEU A 114 2.65 -5.97 18.59
C LEU A 114 2.34 -7.18 17.71
N VAL A 115 1.94 -6.93 16.45
CA VAL A 115 1.67 -7.97 15.44
C VAL A 115 2.98 -8.54 14.90
N GLU A 116 4.05 -7.74 14.88
CA GLU A 116 5.41 -8.18 14.53
C GLU A 116 6.08 -8.99 15.65
N GLY A 117 5.43 -9.11 16.81
CA GLY A 117 5.86 -9.96 17.94
C GLY A 117 6.47 -9.22 19.11
N GLU A 118 6.53 -7.89 19.08
CA GLU A 118 6.98 -7.10 20.23
C GLU A 118 5.95 -7.14 21.36
N SER A 119 6.42 -7.21 22.61
CA SER A 119 5.54 -7.14 23.79
C SER A 119 5.43 -5.73 24.35
N SER A 120 6.36 -4.83 24.03
CA SER A 120 6.27 -3.41 24.40
C SER A 120 7.18 -2.56 23.53
N PHE A 121 6.70 -1.38 23.19
CA PHE A 121 7.47 -0.36 22.49
C PHE A 121 7.08 1.04 22.98
N GLU A 122 7.94 2.01 22.68
CA GLU A 122 7.76 3.41 23.03
C GLU A 122 8.07 4.29 21.83
N MET A 123 7.28 5.33 21.63
CA MET A 123 7.40 6.23 20.49
C MET A 123 7.01 7.66 20.84
N MET A 124 7.57 8.59 20.07
CA MET A 124 7.14 9.98 20.04
C MET A 124 6.19 10.17 18.87
N VAL A 125 4.92 10.46 19.15
CA VAL A 125 3.91 10.68 18.10
C VAL A 125 3.62 12.17 17.92
N PRO A 126 3.67 12.68 16.68
CA PRO A 126 3.30 14.06 16.41
C PRO A 126 1.80 14.28 16.66
N LEU A 127 1.48 15.44 17.21
CA LEU A 127 0.11 15.91 17.34
C LEU A 127 -0.26 16.70 16.08
N HIS A 128 -1.26 16.21 15.35
CA HIS A 128 -1.73 16.84 14.13
C HIS A 128 -2.90 17.78 14.43
N PRO A 129 -2.94 19.00 13.86
CA PRO A 129 -4.06 19.90 14.03
C PRO A 129 -5.34 19.30 13.45
N VAL A 130 -6.47 19.54 14.11
CA VAL A 130 -7.81 19.22 13.60
C VAL A 130 -8.52 20.49 13.13
N PRO A 131 -9.52 20.40 12.23
CA PRO A 131 -10.29 21.56 11.77
C PRO A 131 -10.78 22.47 12.90
N GLY A 132 -10.37 23.74 12.87
CA GLY A 132 -10.70 24.74 13.90
C GLY A 132 -9.76 24.76 15.10
N SER A 133 -8.67 23.98 15.08
CA SER A 133 -7.62 24.02 16.10
C SER A 133 -6.75 25.27 15.98
N PRO A 134 -6.29 25.85 17.11
CA PRO A 134 -5.25 26.89 17.12
C PRO A 134 -3.94 26.47 16.46
N LEU A 135 -3.69 25.15 16.35
CA LEU A 135 -2.49 24.59 15.74
C LEU A 135 -2.51 24.65 14.19
N GLU A 136 -3.65 24.90 13.55
CA GLU A 136 -3.72 25.06 12.07
C GLU A 136 -2.99 26.31 11.56
N ALA A 137 -2.90 27.35 12.39
CA ALA A 137 -2.28 28.63 12.02
C ALA A 137 -0.75 28.65 12.16
N LEU A 138 -0.13 27.53 12.57
CA LEU A 138 1.29 27.44 12.87
C LEU A 138 2.12 27.40 11.57
N GLN A 139 2.83 28.50 11.27
CA GLN A 139 3.73 28.61 10.11
C GLN A 139 5.01 27.78 10.28
N SER A 140 5.71 27.51 9.17
CA SER A 140 6.97 26.76 9.12
C SER A 140 8.03 27.36 10.05
N GLY A 141 8.47 26.60 11.07
CA GLY A 141 9.57 26.98 11.98
C GLY A 141 9.28 26.80 13.48
N VAL A 142 8.03 26.51 13.88
CA VAL A 142 7.68 26.18 15.27
C VAL A 142 7.86 24.67 15.51
N LYS A 143 8.34 24.29 16.72
CA LYS A 143 8.44 22.88 17.11
C LYS A 143 7.06 22.22 17.11
N GLN A 144 6.96 21.07 16.48
CA GLN A 144 5.72 20.31 16.38
C GLN A 144 5.34 19.72 17.75
N CYS A 145 4.11 19.97 18.19
CA CYS A 145 3.55 19.34 19.38
C CYS A 145 3.62 17.82 19.26
N SER A 146 3.93 17.12 20.35
CA SER A 146 4.06 15.66 20.33
C SER A 146 3.71 15.02 21.68
N LEU A 147 3.44 13.72 21.66
CA LEU A 147 3.19 12.90 22.85
C LEU A 147 4.20 11.75 22.90
N GLN A 148 4.67 11.43 24.10
CA GLN A 148 5.42 10.21 24.37
C GLN A 148 4.45 9.12 24.80
N VAL A 149 4.44 8.04 24.03
CA VAL A 149 3.46 6.95 24.18
C VAL A 149 4.19 5.63 24.27
N LYS A 150 3.82 4.86 25.29
CA LYS A 150 4.25 3.48 25.49
C LYS A 150 3.08 2.53 25.31
N ILE A 151 3.28 1.51 24.48
CA ILE A 151 2.35 0.40 24.30
C ILE A 151 2.96 -0.84 24.94
N SER A 152 2.14 -1.64 25.63
CA SER A 152 2.59 -2.91 26.20
C SER A 152 1.49 -3.96 26.32
N VAL A 153 1.88 -5.21 26.15
CA VAL A 153 1.13 -6.42 26.47
C VAL A 153 1.97 -7.28 27.41
N VAL A 154 1.32 -8.12 28.22
CA VAL A 154 2.02 -8.96 29.21
C VAL A 154 2.89 -10.02 28.52
N GLU A 155 2.39 -10.60 27.44
CA GLU A 155 3.07 -11.60 26.63
C GLU A 155 2.87 -11.28 25.15
N PRO A 156 3.79 -11.72 24.25
CA PRO A 156 3.62 -11.56 22.81
C PRO A 156 2.25 -12.05 22.34
N LEU A 157 1.61 -11.27 21.46
CA LEU A 157 0.28 -11.61 20.97
C LEU A 157 0.30 -12.87 20.10
N LEU A 158 1.40 -13.06 19.35
CA LEU A 158 1.67 -14.20 18.48
C LEU A 158 2.90 -14.98 18.98
N THR A 159 2.87 -16.29 18.79
CA THR A 159 4.04 -17.16 19.04
C THR A 159 5.07 -17.03 17.92
N ALA A 160 6.33 -17.39 18.20
CA ALA A 160 7.39 -17.39 17.19
C ALA A 160 7.07 -18.25 15.96
N ALA A 161 6.36 -19.38 16.15
CA ALA A 161 5.90 -20.24 15.06
C ALA A 161 4.84 -19.53 14.21
N GLN A 162 3.86 -18.88 14.83
CA GLN A 162 2.83 -18.11 14.11
C GLN A 162 3.41 -16.93 13.33
N ILE A 163 4.41 -16.25 13.88
CA ILE A 163 5.10 -15.16 13.18
C ILE A 163 5.85 -15.71 11.95
N LEU A 164 6.57 -16.83 12.11
CA LEU A 164 7.31 -17.48 11.02
C LEU A 164 6.39 -17.95 9.89
N GLU A 165 5.17 -18.39 10.22
CA GLU A 165 4.15 -18.82 9.26
C GLU A 165 3.31 -17.66 8.71
N SER A 166 3.40 -16.46 9.30
CA SER A 166 2.62 -15.29 8.89
C SER A 166 3.18 -14.61 7.63
N ASN A 167 2.28 -14.05 6.82
CA ASN A 167 2.59 -13.25 5.63
C ASN A 167 2.15 -11.79 5.84
N LEU A 168 2.83 -11.08 6.74
CA LEU A 168 2.55 -9.67 6.98
C LEU A 168 3.05 -8.81 5.81
N LEU A 169 2.12 -8.18 5.08
CA LEU A 169 2.43 -7.19 4.06
C LEU A 169 2.31 -5.79 4.65
N LYS A 170 3.43 -5.07 4.71
CA LYS A 170 3.45 -3.65 5.07
C LYS A 170 3.46 -2.78 3.82
N VAL A 171 2.51 -1.84 3.75
CA VAL A 171 2.41 -0.85 2.67
C VAL A 171 2.56 0.53 3.28
N THR A 172 3.65 1.23 2.95
CA THR A 172 3.89 2.61 3.37
C THR A 172 3.67 3.55 2.18
N LEU A 173 2.80 4.54 2.33
CA LEU A 173 2.59 5.61 1.34
C LEU A 173 3.50 6.80 1.69
N GLU A 174 4.64 6.92 1.03
CA GLU A 174 5.64 7.98 1.32
C GLU A 174 5.29 9.33 0.69
N ALA A 175 4.57 9.33 -0.43
CA ALA A 175 4.12 10.53 -1.12
C ALA A 175 2.78 10.29 -1.81
N ALA A 176 1.95 11.33 -1.87
CA ALA A 176 0.66 11.29 -2.52
C ALA A 176 0.46 12.57 -3.35
N TYR A 177 -0.06 12.42 -4.57
CA TYR A 177 -0.30 13.52 -5.49
C TYR A 177 -1.80 13.86 -5.53
N SER A 178 -2.12 15.15 -5.63
CA SER A 178 -3.52 15.65 -5.64
C SER A 178 -4.35 15.20 -4.42
N VAL A 179 -3.71 15.13 -3.25
CA VAL A 179 -4.43 14.96 -1.98
C VAL A 179 -5.29 16.22 -1.78
N PRO A 180 -6.60 16.08 -1.53
CA PRO A 180 -7.45 17.23 -1.27
C PRO A 180 -6.97 17.97 -0.02
N GLU A 181 -7.08 19.30 -0.03
CA GLU A 181 -6.69 20.14 1.12
C GLU A 181 -7.42 19.75 2.42
N ALA A 182 -8.62 19.19 2.30
CA ALA A 182 -9.36 18.62 3.42
C ALA A 182 -10.13 17.35 2.98
N PHE A 183 -10.05 16.31 3.81
CA PHE A 183 -10.94 15.16 3.74
C PHE A 183 -12.26 15.54 4.43
N ILE A 184 -13.29 15.88 3.65
CA ILE A 184 -14.59 16.28 4.17
C ILE A 184 -15.45 15.03 4.36
N PRO A 185 -15.79 14.60 5.59
CA PRO A 185 -16.53 13.36 5.84
C PRO A 185 -17.95 13.35 5.24
N VAL A 186 -18.50 14.55 5.00
CA VAL A 186 -19.87 14.78 4.51
C VAL A 186 -19.87 15.33 3.07
N GLY A 187 -18.71 15.37 2.41
CA GLY A 187 -18.53 15.86 1.04
C GLY A 187 -18.71 14.77 -0.03
N PRO A 188 -18.49 15.11 -1.31
CA PRO A 188 -18.42 14.10 -2.37
C PRO A 188 -17.36 13.05 -2.00
N VAL A 189 -17.70 11.76 -2.12
CA VAL A 189 -16.81 10.65 -1.78
C VAL A 189 -15.49 10.81 -2.54
N GLN A 190 -14.41 11.12 -1.82
CA GLN A 190 -13.08 11.23 -2.40
C GLN A 190 -12.59 9.80 -2.69
N ASN A 191 -12.59 9.44 -3.98
CA ASN A 191 -12.17 8.11 -4.41
C ASN A 191 -10.66 8.08 -4.58
N TYR A 192 -9.97 7.33 -3.73
CA TYR A 192 -8.54 7.07 -3.89
C TYR A 192 -8.31 5.57 -4.10
N MET A 193 -7.22 5.28 -4.80
CA MET A 193 -6.88 3.95 -5.25
C MET A 193 -5.40 3.69 -5.03
N VAL A 194 -5.07 2.54 -4.46
CA VAL A 194 -3.69 2.09 -4.31
C VAL A 194 -3.58 0.74 -5.00
N GLY A 195 -2.77 0.66 -6.06
CA GLY A 195 -2.46 -0.59 -6.73
C GLY A 195 -1.04 -1.03 -6.36
N LEU A 196 -0.91 -2.19 -5.73
CA LEU A 196 0.37 -2.81 -5.39
C LEU A 196 0.45 -4.18 -6.03
N GLN A 197 1.64 -4.59 -6.45
CA GLN A 197 1.86 -6.00 -6.74
C GLN A 197 2.50 -6.65 -5.53
N VAL A 198 1.87 -7.73 -5.08
CA VAL A 198 2.44 -8.58 -4.05
C VAL A 198 3.05 -9.79 -4.75
N PRO A 199 4.37 -9.98 -4.68
CA PRO A 199 4.98 -11.21 -5.13
C PRO A 199 4.49 -12.32 -4.19
N LEU A 200 3.59 -13.17 -4.67
CA LEU A 200 3.24 -14.40 -3.97
C LEU A 200 4.41 -15.37 -4.14
N VAL A 201 4.81 -16.02 -3.06
CA VAL A 201 5.92 -16.98 -3.08
C VAL A 201 5.63 -18.07 -4.11
N GLY A 202 6.37 -18.04 -5.22
CA GLY A 202 6.31 -19.08 -6.27
C GLY A 202 5.25 -18.90 -7.37
N GLU A 203 4.39 -17.88 -7.31
CA GLU A 203 3.32 -17.63 -8.30
C GLU A 203 3.44 -16.26 -8.98
N LYS A 204 2.60 -16.04 -10.02
CA LYS A 204 2.45 -14.77 -10.73
C LYS A 204 2.14 -13.63 -9.74
N ASP A 205 2.68 -12.44 -10.00
CA ASP A 205 2.41 -11.25 -9.19
C ASP A 205 0.90 -11.01 -9.03
N CYS A 206 0.42 -10.92 -7.79
CA CYS A 206 -0.98 -10.62 -7.53
C CYS A 206 -1.16 -9.10 -7.40
N PRO A 207 -1.94 -8.45 -8.30
CA PRO A 207 -2.29 -7.05 -8.12
C PRO A 207 -3.28 -6.93 -6.95
N ILE A 208 -2.79 -6.39 -5.84
CA ILE A 208 -3.60 -5.92 -4.73
C ILE A 208 -4.08 -4.51 -5.04
N PHE A 209 -5.40 -4.31 -4.93
CA PHE A 209 -6.00 -3.02 -5.13
C PHE A 209 -6.74 -2.58 -3.86
N PHE A 210 -6.46 -1.37 -3.40
CA PHE A 210 -7.24 -0.71 -2.36
C PHE A 210 -8.08 0.38 -3.00
N LYS A 211 -9.40 0.33 -2.81
CA LYS A 211 -10.28 1.45 -3.13
C LYS A 211 -10.84 2.00 -1.84
N ASN A 212 -10.58 3.26 -1.54
CA ASN A 212 -11.05 3.91 -0.31
C ASN A 212 -10.69 3.11 0.96
N GLY A 213 -9.49 2.50 0.98
CA GLY A 213 -9.01 1.67 2.09
C GLY A 213 -9.56 0.24 2.12
N THR A 214 -10.41 -0.18 1.18
CA THR A 214 -10.92 -1.56 1.10
C THR A 214 -10.11 -2.38 0.10
N LEU A 215 -9.58 -3.52 0.54
CA LEU A 215 -8.84 -4.48 -0.29
C LEU A 215 -9.79 -5.22 -1.24
N ASN A 216 -9.63 -5.02 -2.55
CA ASN A 216 -10.38 -5.69 -3.60
C ASN A 216 -9.41 -6.48 -4.50
N GLY A 217 -9.66 -7.78 -4.68
CA GLY A 217 -8.92 -8.65 -5.62
C GLY A 217 -9.56 -8.77 -7.01
N ASN A 218 -10.45 -7.86 -7.40
CA ASN A 218 -11.25 -8.00 -8.63
C ASN A 218 -10.61 -7.31 -9.85
N HIS A 219 -10.17 -8.10 -10.82
CA HIS A 219 -9.58 -7.64 -12.09
C HIS A 219 -10.46 -6.64 -12.85
N ALA A 220 -11.79 -6.79 -12.83
CA ALA A 220 -12.71 -5.93 -13.58
C ALA A 220 -12.77 -4.49 -13.01
N GLU A 221 -12.72 -4.36 -11.68
CA GLU A 221 -12.70 -3.04 -11.04
C GLU A 221 -11.35 -2.36 -11.22
N ALA A 222 -10.24 -3.11 -11.11
CA ALA A 222 -8.89 -2.59 -11.34
C ALA A 222 -8.73 -2.03 -12.77
N LYS A 223 -9.26 -2.74 -13.77
CA LYS A 223 -9.28 -2.28 -15.16
C LYS A 223 -10.01 -0.95 -15.34
N ALA A 224 -11.27 -0.86 -14.89
CA ALA A 224 -12.07 0.36 -15.00
C ALA A 224 -11.39 1.56 -14.32
N CYS A 225 -10.66 1.28 -13.23
CA CYS A 225 -9.88 2.25 -12.50
C CYS A 225 -8.64 2.74 -13.28
N TYR A 226 -7.85 1.85 -13.88
CA TYR A 226 -6.72 2.24 -14.74
C TYR A 226 -7.18 3.02 -15.98
N GLU A 227 -8.24 2.58 -16.65
CA GLU A 227 -8.86 3.30 -17.78
C GLU A 227 -9.26 4.72 -17.35
N ARG A 228 -9.87 4.86 -16.17
CA ARG A 228 -10.25 6.15 -15.60
C ARG A 228 -9.03 7.03 -15.35
N THR A 229 -7.97 6.52 -14.73
CA THR A 229 -6.76 7.32 -14.46
C THR A 229 -6.15 7.87 -15.75
N ILE A 230 -6.03 7.04 -16.80
CA ILE A 230 -5.53 7.49 -18.11
C ILE A 230 -6.45 8.55 -18.73
N SER A 231 -7.77 8.47 -18.51
CA SER A 231 -8.71 9.46 -19.05
C SER A 231 -8.65 10.84 -18.38
N PHE A 232 -8.23 10.91 -17.11
CA PHE A 232 -8.19 12.17 -16.34
C PHE A 232 -6.82 12.85 -16.34
N VAL A 233 -5.74 12.07 -16.48
CA VAL A 233 -4.39 12.58 -16.25
C VAL A 233 -3.56 12.41 -17.51
N VAL A 234 -3.31 13.53 -18.20
CA VAL A 234 -2.50 13.56 -19.43
C VAL A 234 -1.00 13.64 -19.13
N ASP A 235 -0.62 14.22 -17.97
CA ASP A 235 0.77 14.53 -17.61
C ASP A 235 1.15 14.06 -16.18
N ALA A 236 0.75 12.86 -15.77
CA ALA A 236 1.23 12.29 -14.50
C ALA A 236 2.68 11.83 -14.66
N SER A 237 3.55 12.20 -13.72
CA SER A 237 4.98 11.90 -13.80
C SER A 237 5.31 10.40 -13.69
N GLU A 238 4.37 9.54 -13.29
CA GLU A 238 4.63 8.10 -13.04
C GLU A 238 3.48 7.20 -13.53
N MET A 239 3.18 7.24 -14.83
CA MET A 239 2.13 6.39 -15.43
C MET A 239 2.62 5.00 -15.89
N HIS A 240 3.94 4.74 -15.82
CA HIS A 240 4.56 3.53 -16.35
C HIS A 240 3.86 2.24 -15.89
N PHE A 241 3.66 2.08 -14.57
CA PHE A 241 3.00 0.92 -14.00
C PHE A 241 1.53 0.82 -14.43
N ILE A 242 0.82 1.94 -14.56
CA ILE A 242 -0.60 1.93 -14.99
C ILE A 242 -0.70 1.36 -16.40
N PHE A 243 0.15 1.80 -17.34
CA PHE A 243 0.12 1.27 -18.70
C PHE A 243 0.53 -0.21 -18.76
N LEU A 244 1.58 -0.61 -18.02
CA LEU A 244 1.99 -2.02 -17.96
C LEU A 244 0.86 -2.92 -17.46
N ARG A 245 0.18 -2.52 -16.38
CA ARG A 245 -0.91 -3.32 -15.78
C ARG A 245 -2.14 -3.35 -16.66
N LEU A 246 -2.57 -2.21 -17.17
CA LEU A 246 -3.74 -2.16 -18.05
C LEU A 246 -3.49 -2.93 -19.35
N GLY A 247 -2.29 -2.80 -19.94
CA GLY A 247 -1.88 -3.57 -21.11
C GLY A 247 -1.93 -5.07 -20.85
N HIS A 248 -1.44 -5.53 -19.69
CA HIS A 248 -1.46 -6.93 -19.29
C HIS A 248 -2.89 -7.47 -19.14
N ILE A 249 -3.76 -6.70 -18.46
CA ILE A 249 -5.18 -7.06 -18.32
C ILE A 249 -5.84 -7.21 -19.71
N TYR A 250 -5.54 -6.30 -20.64
CA TYR A 250 -6.05 -6.43 -22.00
C TYR A 250 -5.51 -7.66 -22.74
N LEU A 251 -4.26 -8.07 -22.51
CA LEU A 251 -3.71 -9.31 -23.07
C LEU A 251 -4.44 -10.54 -22.52
N GLU A 252 -4.66 -10.61 -21.20
CA GLU A 252 -5.36 -11.71 -20.55
C GLU A 252 -6.82 -11.83 -21.00
N GLU A 253 -7.50 -10.69 -21.17
CA GLU A 253 -8.85 -10.62 -21.73
C GLU A 253 -8.90 -10.79 -23.26
N LYS A 254 -7.76 -11.03 -23.91
CA LYS A 254 -7.62 -11.19 -25.37
C LYS A 254 -8.06 -9.95 -26.18
N GLN A 255 -8.06 -8.77 -25.56
CA GLN A 255 -8.32 -7.49 -26.21
C GLN A 255 -7.03 -6.92 -26.80
N TYR A 256 -6.42 -7.65 -27.75
CA TYR A 256 -5.05 -7.37 -28.24
C TYR A 256 -4.89 -5.99 -28.87
N GLU A 257 -5.89 -5.47 -29.57
CA GLU A 257 -5.90 -4.10 -30.12
C GLU A 257 -5.76 -3.03 -29.04
N LYS A 258 -6.47 -3.19 -27.91
CA LYS A 258 -6.37 -2.25 -26.80
C LYS A 258 -5.02 -2.40 -26.11
N ALA A 259 -4.56 -3.64 -25.90
CA ALA A 259 -3.23 -3.92 -25.35
C ALA A 259 -2.13 -3.23 -26.17
N LYS A 260 -2.15 -3.40 -27.51
CA LYS A 260 -1.21 -2.76 -28.44
C LYS A 260 -1.18 -1.25 -28.27
N ARG A 261 -2.34 -0.59 -28.24
CA ARG A 261 -2.43 0.88 -28.07
C ARG A 261 -1.88 1.33 -26.72
N THR A 262 -2.23 0.63 -25.64
CA THR A 262 -1.77 0.94 -24.28
C THR A 262 -0.26 0.75 -24.14
N TYR A 263 0.30 -0.36 -24.62
CA TYR A 263 1.75 -0.59 -24.58
C TYR A 263 2.51 0.37 -25.49
N LEU A 264 1.97 0.72 -26.66
CA LEU A 264 2.61 1.71 -27.54
C LEU A 264 2.71 3.09 -26.87
N GLN A 265 1.69 3.50 -26.12
CA GLN A 265 1.75 4.71 -25.31
C GLN A 265 2.80 4.58 -24.19
N ALA A 266 2.86 3.42 -23.53
CA ALA A 266 3.87 3.12 -22.52
C ALA A 266 5.30 3.24 -23.07
N CYS A 267 5.58 2.63 -24.24
CA CYS A 267 6.89 2.69 -24.89
C CYS A 267 7.31 4.12 -25.25
N LYS A 268 6.36 5.00 -25.60
CA LYS A 268 6.64 6.41 -25.91
C LYS A 268 6.99 7.24 -24.68
N GLN A 269 6.36 6.95 -23.54
CA GLN A 269 6.52 7.75 -22.32
C GLN A 269 7.63 7.20 -21.41
N SER A 270 7.68 5.88 -21.25
CA SER A 270 8.60 5.19 -20.33
C SER A 270 8.96 3.81 -20.91
N PRO A 271 9.89 3.77 -21.88
CA PRO A 271 10.32 2.53 -22.52
C PRO A 271 11.05 1.61 -21.54
N SER A 272 10.70 0.33 -21.56
CA SER A 272 11.33 -0.73 -20.78
C SER A 272 11.25 -2.07 -21.52
N CYS A 273 12.02 -3.06 -21.09
CA CYS A 273 11.89 -4.42 -21.61
C CYS A 273 10.44 -4.93 -21.55
N LEU A 274 9.73 -4.69 -20.44
CA LEU A 274 8.37 -5.19 -20.23
C LEU A 274 7.32 -4.48 -21.10
N THR A 275 7.48 -3.17 -21.34
CA THR A 275 6.55 -2.43 -22.21
C THR A 275 6.69 -2.88 -23.66
N TRP A 276 7.93 -3.08 -24.12
CA TRP A 276 8.22 -3.57 -25.46
C TRP A 276 7.83 -5.04 -25.64
N LEU A 277 8.06 -5.89 -24.63
CA LEU A 277 7.58 -7.26 -24.60
C LEU A 277 6.05 -7.30 -24.74
N GLY A 278 5.32 -6.54 -23.91
CA GLY A 278 3.86 -6.48 -23.97
C GLY A 278 3.33 -6.02 -25.33
N LEU A 279 3.98 -5.03 -25.96
CA LEU A 279 3.68 -4.62 -27.33
C LEU A 279 3.93 -5.75 -28.34
N GLY A 280 5.09 -6.41 -28.24
CA GLY A 280 5.45 -7.54 -29.11
C GLY A 280 4.48 -8.71 -29.00
N ILE A 281 4.03 -9.04 -27.78
CA ILE A 281 3.00 -10.05 -27.54
C ILE A 281 1.68 -9.63 -28.20
N ALA A 282 1.25 -8.38 -28.01
CA ALA A 282 0.01 -7.89 -28.61
C ALA A 282 0.05 -7.97 -30.15
N CYS A 283 1.14 -7.53 -30.78
CA CYS A 283 1.33 -7.62 -32.23
C CYS A 283 1.38 -9.08 -32.71
N TYR A 284 2.08 -9.96 -31.99
CA TYR A 284 2.14 -11.39 -32.33
C TYR A 284 0.76 -12.05 -32.32
N ARG A 285 -0.05 -11.74 -31.30
CA ARG A 285 -1.44 -12.25 -31.17
C ARG A 285 -2.39 -11.68 -32.23
N LEU A 286 -2.08 -10.50 -32.77
CA LEU A 286 -2.78 -9.89 -33.91
C LEU A 286 -2.28 -10.39 -35.27
N GLU A 287 -1.30 -11.29 -35.31
CA GLU A 287 -0.63 -11.78 -36.52
C GLU A 287 0.17 -10.71 -37.29
N GLU A 288 0.51 -9.62 -36.63
CA GLU A 288 1.36 -8.54 -37.14
C GLU A 288 2.83 -8.89 -36.86
N ILE A 289 3.35 -9.86 -37.64
CA ILE A 289 4.64 -10.51 -37.35
C ILE A 289 5.82 -9.53 -37.41
N THR A 290 5.81 -8.57 -38.34
CA THR A 290 6.89 -7.59 -38.49
C THR A 290 6.95 -6.63 -37.30
N GLU A 291 5.81 -6.08 -36.89
CA GLU A 291 5.72 -5.19 -35.73
C GLU A 291 6.04 -5.92 -34.42
N ALA A 292 5.67 -7.20 -34.33
CA ALA A 292 6.05 -8.04 -33.20
C ALA A 292 7.57 -8.21 -33.11
N GLU A 293 8.23 -8.47 -34.24
CA GLU A 293 9.68 -8.61 -34.33
C GLU A 293 10.41 -7.33 -33.91
N ASP A 294 9.97 -6.17 -34.42
CA ASP A 294 10.55 -4.88 -34.08
C ASP A 294 10.44 -4.62 -32.56
N ALA A 295 9.24 -4.80 -31.99
CA ALA A 295 9.01 -4.59 -30.57
C ALA A 295 9.80 -5.56 -29.67
N LEU A 296 9.87 -6.84 -30.05
CA LEU A 296 10.64 -7.84 -29.28
C LEU A 296 12.15 -7.62 -29.40
N SER A 297 12.63 -7.09 -30.53
CA SER A 297 14.03 -6.72 -30.70
C SER A 297 14.42 -5.58 -29.77
N GLU A 298 13.57 -4.55 -29.64
CA GLU A 298 13.74 -3.48 -28.64
C GLU A 298 13.70 -4.03 -27.20
N ALA A 299 12.78 -4.95 -26.91
CA ALA A 299 12.70 -5.60 -25.60
C ALA A 299 13.99 -6.36 -25.25
N ASN A 300 14.55 -7.08 -26.22
CA ASN A 300 15.78 -7.85 -26.09
C ASN A 300 17.01 -6.95 -25.95
N ALA A 301 17.05 -5.82 -26.67
CA ALA A 301 18.11 -4.83 -26.55
C ALA A 301 18.18 -4.22 -25.13
N LEU A 302 17.02 -4.03 -24.50
CA LEU A 302 16.94 -3.52 -23.12
C LEU A 302 17.23 -4.59 -22.06
N ASN A 303 16.80 -5.84 -22.26
CA ASN A 303 17.12 -6.94 -21.37
C ASN A 303 17.16 -8.28 -22.11
N ASN A 304 18.37 -8.72 -22.42
CA ASN A 304 18.64 -9.99 -23.10
C ASN A 304 18.63 -11.22 -22.17
N TYR A 305 18.37 -11.06 -20.87
CA TYR A 305 18.19 -12.15 -19.90
C TYR A 305 16.72 -12.50 -19.67
N ASN A 306 15.78 -11.81 -20.31
CA ASN A 306 14.35 -12.13 -20.20
C ASN A 306 14.01 -13.36 -21.07
N ALA A 307 13.71 -14.49 -20.44
CA ALA A 307 13.38 -15.74 -21.13
C ALA A 307 12.11 -15.65 -21.99
N GLU A 308 11.13 -14.85 -21.58
CA GLU A 308 9.86 -14.68 -22.29
C GLU A 308 10.05 -13.91 -23.61
N VAL A 309 10.95 -12.91 -23.63
CA VAL A 309 11.32 -12.20 -24.86
C VAL A 309 11.90 -13.18 -25.89
N TRP A 310 12.83 -14.04 -25.48
CA TRP A 310 13.40 -15.06 -26.35
C TRP A 310 12.36 -16.08 -26.85
N ALA A 311 11.39 -16.41 -26.00
CA ALA A 311 10.31 -17.32 -26.35
C ALA A 311 9.42 -16.76 -27.47
N TYR A 312 9.02 -15.50 -27.36
CA TYR A 312 8.25 -14.83 -28.42
C TYR A 312 9.08 -14.55 -29.67
N LEU A 313 10.39 -14.27 -29.55
CA LEU A 313 11.29 -14.20 -30.72
C LEU A 313 11.38 -15.55 -31.45
N ALA A 314 11.37 -16.67 -30.72
CA ALA A 314 11.31 -18.00 -31.32
C ALA A 314 9.99 -18.20 -32.07
N LEU A 315 8.85 -17.86 -31.47
CA LEU A 315 7.53 -17.94 -32.12
C LEU A 315 7.43 -17.08 -33.37
N VAL A 316 7.94 -15.84 -33.34
CA VAL A 316 7.99 -14.93 -34.50
C VAL A 316 8.86 -15.53 -35.59
N SER A 317 10.04 -16.04 -35.26
CA SER A 317 10.97 -16.64 -36.23
C SER A 317 10.41 -17.91 -36.87
N LEU A 318 9.69 -18.74 -36.09
CA LEU A 318 8.96 -19.90 -36.60
C LEU A 318 7.88 -19.51 -37.60
N LYS A 319 7.03 -18.51 -37.26
CA LYS A 319 6.01 -18.00 -38.17
C LYS A 319 6.59 -17.35 -39.43
N ALA A 320 7.77 -16.74 -39.32
CA ALA A 320 8.47 -16.12 -40.44
C ALA A 320 9.28 -17.10 -41.32
N GLY A 321 9.34 -18.39 -40.96
CA GLY A 321 10.09 -19.39 -41.73
C GLY A 321 11.62 -19.32 -41.56
N ARG A 322 12.12 -18.64 -40.53
CA ARG A 322 13.55 -18.39 -40.33
C ARG A 322 14.15 -19.39 -39.35
N GLN A 323 14.61 -20.52 -39.91
CA GLN A 323 15.02 -21.69 -39.13
C GLN A 323 16.14 -21.43 -38.11
N LEU A 324 17.25 -20.84 -38.56
CA LEU A 324 18.43 -20.65 -37.69
C LEU A 324 18.14 -19.74 -36.49
N GLU A 325 17.35 -18.69 -36.72
CA GLU A 325 16.97 -17.74 -35.69
C GLU A 325 15.97 -18.34 -34.70
N ALA A 326 15.02 -19.15 -35.18
CA ALA A 326 14.10 -19.90 -34.34
C ALA A 326 14.83 -20.86 -33.39
N GLU A 327 15.79 -21.63 -33.92
CA GLU A 327 16.61 -22.55 -33.12
C GLU A 327 17.45 -21.81 -32.08
N GLN A 328 18.06 -20.68 -32.47
CA GLN A 328 18.86 -19.87 -31.57
C GLN A 328 18.02 -19.27 -30.45
N ALA A 329 16.88 -18.66 -30.77
CA ALA A 329 15.97 -18.05 -29.79
C ALA A 329 15.40 -19.09 -28.82
N TYR A 330 15.02 -20.27 -29.33
CA TYR A 330 14.56 -21.39 -28.50
C TYR A 330 15.66 -21.87 -27.54
N LYS A 331 16.91 -21.98 -28.00
CA LYS A 331 18.05 -22.35 -27.14
C LYS A 331 18.23 -21.36 -25.99
N TYR A 332 18.07 -20.05 -26.23
CA TYR A 332 18.14 -19.04 -25.17
C TYR A 332 16.95 -19.11 -24.22
N THR A 333 15.74 -19.38 -24.74
CA THR A 333 14.52 -19.62 -23.93
C THR A 333 14.77 -20.72 -22.88
N MET A 334 15.36 -21.84 -23.31
CA MET A 334 15.69 -22.97 -22.42
C MET A 334 16.85 -22.64 -21.49
N LYS A 335 17.91 -21.98 -21.99
CA LYS A 335 19.07 -21.58 -21.18
C LYS A 335 18.68 -20.65 -20.02
N LEU A 336 17.73 -19.74 -20.27
CA LEU A 336 17.24 -18.78 -19.29
C LEU A 336 16.08 -19.31 -18.44
N LYS A 337 15.70 -20.58 -18.63
CA LYS A 337 14.70 -21.29 -17.83
C LYS A 337 13.34 -20.59 -17.83
N LEU A 338 12.74 -20.43 -19.01
CA LEU A 338 11.35 -19.99 -19.11
C LEU A 338 10.45 -20.84 -18.20
N LYS A 339 9.67 -20.18 -17.34
CA LYS A 339 8.75 -20.84 -16.40
C LYS A 339 7.35 -21.06 -16.97
N ASP A 340 6.97 -20.31 -17.99
CA ASP A 340 5.64 -20.40 -18.59
C ASP A 340 5.51 -21.68 -19.43
N GLU A 341 4.90 -22.71 -18.84
CA GLU A 341 4.69 -24.01 -19.48
C GLU A 341 3.72 -23.92 -20.68
N ALA A 342 2.75 -23.00 -20.65
CA ALA A 342 1.80 -22.84 -21.75
C ALA A 342 2.48 -22.23 -22.98
N LEU A 343 3.35 -21.25 -22.76
CA LEU A 343 4.15 -20.65 -23.83
C LEU A 343 5.17 -21.65 -24.41
N LEU A 344 5.79 -22.48 -23.57
CA LEU A 344 6.65 -23.57 -24.04
C LEU A 344 5.87 -24.57 -24.91
N ALA A 345 4.68 -24.99 -24.47
CA ALA A 345 3.82 -25.87 -25.24
C ALA A 345 3.41 -25.25 -26.59
N GLU A 346 3.13 -23.94 -26.62
CA GLU A 346 2.83 -23.22 -27.86
C GLU A 346 4.01 -23.26 -28.84
N ILE A 347 5.24 -23.04 -28.36
CA ILE A 347 6.45 -23.15 -29.19
C ILE A 347 6.59 -24.56 -29.77
N HIS A 348 6.43 -25.60 -28.95
CA HIS A 348 6.56 -27.00 -29.39
C HIS A 348 5.52 -27.36 -30.45
N MET A 349 4.25 -26.99 -30.25
CA MET A 349 3.21 -27.22 -31.24
C MET A 349 3.52 -26.53 -32.57
N LEU A 350 4.04 -25.30 -32.52
CA LEU A 350 4.40 -24.58 -33.74
C LEU A 350 5.61 -25.20 -34.43
N GLN A 351 6.63 -25.63 -33.68
CA GLN A 351 7.80 -26.37 -34.22
C GLN A 351 7.38 -27.66 -34.93
N GLU A 352 6.47 -28.44 -34.35
CA GLU A 352 5.91 -29.64 -34.98
C GLU A 352 5.16 -29.31 -36.28
N THR A 353 4.41 -28.21 -36.27
CA THR A 353 3.63 -27.77 -37.43
C THR A 353 4.52 -27.32 -38.60
N VAL A 354 5.59 -26.58 -38.31
CA VAL A 354 6.51 -26.07 -39.36
C VAL A 354 7.66 -27.03 -39.70
N GLY A 355 7.92 -28.01 -38.85
CA GLY A 355 8.94 -29.04 -39.06
C GLY A 355 10.39 -28.60 -38.79
N PHE A 356 10.61 -27.49 -38.09
CA PHE A 356 11.94 -26.99 -37.73
C PHE A 356 11.92 -26.20 -36.41
N GLY A 357 13.10 -25.78 -35.92
CA GLY A 357 13.22 -24.87 -34.78
C GLY A 357 13.47 -25.54 -33.44
N ASN A 358 13.25 -26.85 -33.35
CA ASN A 358 13.72 -27.66 -32.22
C ASN A 358 15.05 -28.32 -32.62
N PRO A 359 16.18 -28.00 -31.96
CA PRO A 359 17.50 -28.53 -32.30
C PRO A 359 17.66 -30.04 -32.03
N SER A 360 16.60 -30.71 -31.54
CA SER A 360 16.56 -32.16 -31.35
C SER A 360 16.09 -32.92 -32.59
N PHE A 361 15.72 -32.24 -33.67
CA PHE A 361 15.30 -32.82 -34.95
C PHE A 361 16.38 -32.72 -36.03
#